data_AF-A0A2P8VHE2-F1
#
_entry.id   AF-A0A2P8VHE2-F1
#
_cell.length_a   1.000
_cell.length_b   1.000
_cell.length_c   1.000
_cell.angle_alpha   90.00
_cell.angle_beta   90.00
_cell.angle_gamma   90.00
#
_symmetry.space_group_name_H-M   'P 1'
#
loop_
_entity.id
_entity.type
_entity.pdbx_description
1 polymer ?
#
loop_
_entity_poly.entity_id
_entity_poly.type
_entity_poly.pdbx_seq_one_letter_code
_entity_poly.pdbx_strand_id
1 'polypeptide(L)'
;MTITTAATQGYAFILPPEIPTQQGPQGILFDFNDGARILLPQGDWRVEITDDETGNILFADDVAQGWVISTKKYFVPFRLRVWNKGDEEPVLDHALTLRGQQVLLSFPSGTLGDLVGWVPYAERFRETWQCQVDCTMAQPIIDLFAPVYPDLRFFTPDAWQQGRQTAAAPYATWRIGLFFQGDLDRQPFDFRAVGLHRTAGHILGVDPTEIVPDLRQHSKRQIAEPYVCIATQSTSQAKFWNNGTGWHEVIDFLKAQGYRVLCIDKERVVGRGYVWNKIPHGAEDFTGNLPLAERAALLEHAAFFIGLGSGLSWLAWGCRIPVVLISGFSLPGSEFYTPWRVINTHVCNGCWDDPRLDFDHQDYFWCPRHKGTDRQYECTRFITGKQVIGHLRRLIALRSNPFGITTTALANPDQHAA
;
A
#
# COMPACT_ATOMS: atom_id res chain seq x y z
N MET A 1 -22.54 13.92 -13.34
CA MET A 1 -21.24 14.13 -13.99
C MET A 1 -20.19 14.30 -12.90
N THR A 2 -19.77 13.19 -12.32
CA THR A 2 -18.54 13.14 -11.52
C THR A 2 -17.43 12.98 -12.55
N ILE A 3 -16.73 14.07 -12.80
CA ILE A 3 -15.43 14.03 -13.47
C ILE A 3 -14.58 13.18 -12.53
N THR A 4 -14.44 11.89 -12.87
CA THR A 4 -13.24 11.13 -12.52
C THR A 4 -12.12 12.12 -12.76
N THR A 5 -11.41 12.54 -11.71
CA THR A 5 -10.18 13.31 -11.89
C THR A 5 -9.46 12.62 -13.02
N ALA A 6 -9.39 13.34 -14.13
CA ALA A 6 -8.68 12.90 -15.29
C ALA A 6 -7.34 12.38 -14.76
N ALA A 7 -6.86 11.27 -15.32
CA ALA A 7 -5.45 11.03 -15.32
C ALA A 7 -4.80 12.31 -15.88
N THR A 8 -4.48 13.24 -15.00
CA THR A 8 -3.63 14.38 -15.31
C THR A 8 -2.38 13.73 -15.87
N GLN A 9 -1.96 14.20 -17.03
CA GLN A 9 -0.77 13.78 -17.76
C GLN A 9 0.51 14.08 -16.95
N GLY A 10 0.65 13.45 -15.79
CA GLY A 10 1.76 13.52 -14.87
C GLY A 10 2.06 12.09 -14.45
N TYR A 11 3.32 11.70 -14.58
CA TYR A 11 3.82 10.43 -14.08
C TYR A 11 3.37 10.28 -12.61
N ALA A 12 2.84 9.11 -12.22
CA ALA A 12 2.31 8.88 -10.87
C ALA A 12 3.37 9.05 -9.76
N PHE A 13 4.64 9.16 -10.14
CA PHE A 13 5.79 9.32 -9.27
C PHE A 13 6.58 10.57 -9.65
N ILE A 14 7.54 10.91 -8.80
CA ILE A 14 8.56 11.90 -9.14
C ILE A 14 9.48 11.35 -10.25
N LEU A 15 9.69 12.17 -11.28
CA LEU A 15 10.66 11.90 -12.33
C LEU A 15 12.09 12.04 -11.78
N PRO A 16 13.03 11.22 -12.27
CA PRO A 16 14.41 11.31 -11.79
C PRO A 16 15.05 12.60 -12.34
N PRO A 17 16.13 13.11 -11.71
CA PRO A 17 16.91 14.21 -12.28
C PRO A 17 17.33 13.92 -13.72
N GLU A 18 17.28 14.93 -14.60
CA GLU A 18 17.63 14.80 -16.03
C GLU A 18 19.08 14.36 -16.24
N ILE A 19 19.98 14.75 -15.34
CA ILE A 19 21.40 14.42 -15.32
C ILE A 19 21.70 13.72 -13.98
N PRO A 20 22.59 12.71 -13.93
CA PRO A 20 22.90 12.03 -12.67
C PRO A 20 23.48 12.98 -11.63
N THR A 21 23.19 12.71 -10.36
CA THR A 21 23.43 13.66 -9.27
C THR A 21 24.84 13.65 -8.69
N GLN A 22 25.60 12.57 -8.91
CA GLN A 22 26.97 12.43 -8.40
C GLN A 22 27.98 12.68 -9.50
N GLN A 23 29.09 13.33 -9.12
CA GLN A 23 30.23 13.57 -10.00
C GLN A 23 31.28 12.48 -9.79
N GLY A 24 31.62 11.78 -10.86
CA GLY A 24 32.76 10.88 -10.93
C GLY A 24 33.97 11.53 -11.62
N PRO A 25 35.10 10.79 -11.69
CA PRO A 25 36.28 11.27 -12.39
C PRO A 25 36.06 11.34 -13.89
N GLN A 26 36.91 12.12 -14.57
CA GLN A 26 36.93 12.25 -16.03
C GLN A 26 35.59 12.67 -16.66
N GLY A 27 34.75 13.38 -15.92
CA GLY A 27 33.44 13.86 -16.40
C GLY A 27 32.34 12.80 -16.41
N ILE A 28 32.59 11.61 -15.83
CA ILE A 28 31.56 10.60 -15.60
C ILE A 28 30.57 11.14 -14.56
N LEU A 29 29.27 10.97 -14.81
CA LEU A 29 28.22 11.27 -13.83
C LEU A 29 27.47 9.99 -13.49
N PHE A 30 27.07 9.82 -12.24
CA PHE A 30 26.31 8.63 -11.81
C PHE A 30 25.30 8.95 -10.72
N ASP A 31 24.28 8.10 -10.55
CA ASP A 31 23.40 8.10 -9.39
C ASP A 31 22.58 6.80 -9.29
N PHE A 32 21.67 6.77 -8.32
CA PHE A 32 20.75 5.66 -8.08
C PHE A 32 19.28 6.11 -8.14
N ASN A 33 18.97 7.11 -8.97
CA ASN A 33 17.63 7.66 -9.13
C ASN A 33 16.95 6.99 -10.34
N ASP A 34 16.00 6.08 -10.12
CA ASP A 34 15.42 5.20 -11.16
C ASP A 34 16.36 4.06 -11.59
N GLY A 35 16.88 3.34 -10.59
CA GLY A 35 17.92 2.31 -10.76
C GLY A 35 19.33 2.92 -10.78
N ALA A 36 20.33 2.09 -11.03
CA ALA A 36 21.71 2.55 -11.24
C ALA A 36 21.82 3.25 -12.59
N ARG A 37 22.29 4.51 -12.60
CA ARG A 37 22.48 5.30 -13.83
C ARG A 37 23.90 5.82 -13.91
N ILE A 38 24.49 5.71 -15.10
CA ILE A 38 25.81 6.26 -15.44
C ILE A 38 25.66 7.04 -16.75
N LEU A 39 26.16 8.26 -16.79
CA LEU A 39 26.27 9.09 -17.98
C LEU A 39 27.75 9.31 -18.28
N LEU A 40 28.18 8.79 -19.42
CA LEU A 40 29.57 8.81 -19.86
C LEU A 40 29.80 9.92 -20.89
N PRO A 41 30.86 10.73 -20.74
CA PRO A 41 31.32 11.61 -21.81
C PRO A 41 31.93 10.79 -22.96
N GLN A 42 32.28 11.46 -24.06
CA GLN A 42 32.97 10.81 -25.17
C GLN A 42 34.30 10.19 -24.71
N GLY A 43 34.49 8.90 -24.98
CA GLY A 43 35.66 8.12 -24.64
C GLY A 43 35.58 6.71 -25.19
N ASP A 44 36.41 5.80 -24.65
CA ASP A 44 36.37 4.37 -24.93
C ASP A 44 36.29 3.65 -23.58
N TRP A 45 35.07 3.45 -23.09
CA TRP A 45 34.80 2.97 -21.75
C TRP A 45 34.41 1.50 -21.76
N ARG A 46 34.84 0.77 -20.74
CA ARG A 46 34.19 -0.49 -20.32
C ARG A 46 33.40 -0.20 -19.05
N VAL A 47 32.14 -0.63 -18.99
CA VAL A 47 31.26 -0.40 -17.83
C VAL A 47 30.74 -1.73 -17.30
N GLU A 48 30.67 -1.85 -15.97
CA GLU A 48 29.99 -2.94 -15.27
C GLU A 48 29.01 -2.39 -14.22
N ILE A 49 27.81 -2.96 -14.19
CA ILE A 49 26.87 -2.83 -13.07
C ILE A 49 26.77 -4.20 -12.44
N THR A 50 27.09 -4.27 -11.15
CA THR A 50 27.10 -5.52 -10.37
C THR A 50 26.20 -5.42 -9.15
N ASP A 51 25.76 -6.56 -8.65
CA ASP A 51 25.18 -6.69 -7.31
C ASP A 51 26.32 -6.92 -6.32
N ASP A 52 26.57 -5.97 -5.42
CA ASP A 52 27.73 -5.96 -4.51
C ASP A 52 27.64 -7.04 -3.42
N GLU A 53 26.42 -7.47 -3.07
CA GLU A 53 26.23 -8.53 -2.07
C GLU A 53 26.51 -9.92 -2.65
N THR A 54 26.11 -10.16 -3.91
CA THR A 54 26.23 -11.47 -4.55
C THR A 54 27.45 -11.60 -5.46
N GLY A 55 28.06 -10.48 -5.86
CA GLY A 55 29.15 -10.41 -6.84
C GLY A 55 28.73 -10.68 -8.28
N ASN A 56 27.42 -10.83 -8.56
CA ASN A 56 26.94 -11.10 -9.91
C ASN A 56 27.08 -9.86 -10.81
N ILE A 57 27.57 -10.09 -12.03
CA ILE A 57 27.58 -9.07 -13.08
C ILE A 57 26.18 -9.00 -13.69
N LEU A 58 25.49 -7.88 -13.46
CA LEU A 58 24.13 -7.66 -13.96
C LEU A 58 24.14 -7.09 -15.38
N PHE A 59 25.15 -6.29 -15.69
CA PHE A 59 25.38 -5.71 -17.00
C PHE A 59 26.88 -5.43 -17.18
N ALA A 60 27.40 -5.69 -18.38
CA ALA A 60 28.74 -5.32 -18.78
C ALA A 60 28.78 -5.04 -20.29
N ASP A 61 29.33 -3.90 -20.69
CA ASP A 61 29.48 -3.56 -22.11
C ASP A 61 30.57 -2.50 -22.33
N ASP A 62 31.02 -2.38 -23.57
CA ASP A 62 31.88 -1.30 -24.05
C ASP A 62 31.02 -0.14 -24.58
N VAL A 63 31.26 1.08 -24.11
CA VAL A 63 30.43 2.24 -24.40
C VAL A 63 31.29 3.44 -24.77
N ALA A 64 31.03 4.05 -25.92
CA ALA A 64 31.78 5.24 -26.36
C ALA A 64 31.30 6.54 -25.67
N GLN A 65 30.00 6.69 -25.48
CA GLN A 65 29.37 7.84 -24.81
C GLN A 65 27.91 7.54 -24.49
N GLY A 66 27.33 8.29 -23.56
CA GLY A 66 25.89 8.28 -23.29
C GLY A 66 25.50 7.51 -22.03
N TRP A 67 24.27 7.00 -22.02
CA TRP A 67 23.65 6.44 -20.81
C TRP A 67 23.83 4.94 -20.68
N VAL A 68 24.19 4.50 -19.48
CA VAL A 68 24.07 3.11 -19.03
C VAL A 68 23.15 3.09 -17.82
N ILE A 69 22.03 2.36 -17.92
CA ILE A 69 20.99 2.36 -16.90
C ILE A 69 20.58 0.92 -16.60
N SER A 70 20.53 0.53 -15.32
CA SER A 70 20.05 -0.80 -14.93
C SER A 70 18.60 -1.01 -15.34
N THR A 71 18.27 -2.22 -15.79
CA THR A 71 16.88 -2.61 -16.03
C THR A 71 16.08 -2.61 -14.72
N LYS A 72 16.67 -3.13 -13.63
CA LYS A 72 16.04 -3.22 -12.30
C LYS A 72 16.01 -1.86 -11.61
N LYS A 73 14.84 -1.51 -11.05
CA LYS A 73 14.49 -0.20 -10.45
C LYS A 73 14.15 -0.27 -8.96
N TYR A 74 13.98 -1.48 -8.43
CA TYR A 74 13.88 -1.71 -6.99
C TYR A 74 15.27 -1.66 -6.34
N PHE A 75 15.32 -1.74 -5.01
CA PHE A 75 16.56 -1.78 -4.26
C PHE A 75 17.41 -2.99 -4.65
N VAL A 76 18.59 -2.71 -5.18
CA VAL A 76 19.68 -3.65 -5.38
C VAL A 76 20.91 -2.96 -4.81
N PRO A 77 21.77 -3.66 -4.06
CA PRO A 77 23.05 -3.13 -3.59
C PRO A 77 24.02 -2.98 -4.77
N PHE A 78 23.71 -2.06 -5.68
CA PHE A 78 24.45 -1.90 -6.93
C PHE A 78 25.88 -1.44 -6.66
N ARG A 79 26.82 -1.94 -7.45
CA ARG A 79 28.17 -1.40 -7.58
C ARG A 79 28.47 -1.08 -9.04
N LEU A 80 28.88 0.17 -9.26
CA LEU A 80 29.15 0.75 -10.57
C LEU A 80 30.67 0.77 -10.77
N ARG A 81 31.14 0.10 -11.82
CA ARG A 81 32.54 0.13 -12.20
C ARG A 81 32.70 0.62 -13.63
N VAL A 82 33.63 1.53 -13.85
CA VAL A 82 33.97 2.07 -15.17
C VAL A 82 35.49 2.06 -15.32
N TRP A 83 35.98 1.56 -16.45
CA TRP A 83 37.38 1.55 -16.84
C TRP A 83 37.56 2.34 -18.14
N ASN A 84 38.73 2.94 -18.35
CA ASN A 84 39.15 3.15 -19.74
C ASN A 84 39.44 1.79 -20.36
N LYS A 85 39.10 1.62 -21.63
CA LYS A 85 39.34 0.36 -22.30
C LYS A 85 40.83 0.02 -22.35
N GLY A 86 41.18 -1.15 -21.81
CA GLY A 86 42.55 -1.64 -21.73
C GLY A 86 43.23 -1.40 -20.37
N ASP A 87 42.64 -0.58 -19.49
CA ASP A 87 43.14 -0.40 -18.13
C ASP A 87 42.75 -1.61 -17.25
N GLU A 88 43.63 -1.98 -16.32
CA GLU A 88 43.36 -3.04 -15.33
C GLU A 88 42.49 -2.55 -14.18
N GLU A 89 42.72 -1.30 -13.73
CA GLU A 89 42.03 -0.69 -12.60
C GLU A 89 40.88 0.22 -13.06
N PRO A 90 39.73 0.18 -12.37
CA PRO A 90 38.60 1.04 -12.71
C PRO A 90 38.91 2.51 -12.39
N VAL A 91 38.53 3.41 -13.29
CA VAL A 91 38.54 4.85 -13.02
C VAL A 91 37.43 5.26 -12.06
N LEU A 92 36.30 4.55 -12.06
CA LEU A 92 35.22 4.69 -11.08
C LEU A 92 34.91 3.31 -10.51
N ASP A 93 34.91 3.19 -9.19
CA ASP A 93 34.40 2.02 -8.48
C ASP A 93 33.55 2.50 -7.28
N HIS A 94 32.23 2.46 -7.45
CA HIS A 94 31.29 3.03 -6.50
C HIS A 94 30.21 2.01 -6.11
N ALA A 95 30.28 1.49 -4.89
CA ALA A 95 29.20 0.72 -4.28
C ALA A 95 28.11 1.65 -3.72
N LEU A 96 26.84 1.25 -3.81
CA LEU A 96 25.72 1.97 -3.22
C LEU A 96 25.93 2.11 -1.70
N THR A 97 26.05 3.34 -1.20
CA THR A 97 26.22 3.62 0.23
C THR A 97 25.18 4.61 0.70
N LEU A 98 24.22 4.18 1.52
CA LEU A 98 23.07 5.01 1.89
C LEU A 98 23.20 5.78 3.20
N ARG A 99 24.11 5.36 4.07
CA ARG A 99 24.32 6.00 5.37
C ARG A 99 24.56 7.51 5.22
N GLY A 100 23.72 8.31 5.87
CA GLY A 100 23.78 9.77 5.85
C GLY A 100 23.37 10.42 4.52
N GLN A 101 23.08 9.64 3.46
CA GLN A 101 22.69 10.16 2.16
C GLN A 101 21.23 10.62 2.13
N GLN A 102 20.95 11.54 1.21
CA GLN A 102 19.60 11.99 0.89
C GLN A 102 18.92 10.99 -0.07
N VAL A 103 17.83 10.37 0.37
CA VAL A 103 17.02 9.41 -0.39
C VAL A 103 15.62 9.97 -0.62
N LEU A 104 15.06 9.72 -1.80
CA LEU A 104 13.63 9.91 -2.07
C LEU A 104 12.89 8.57 -2.17
N LEU A 105 11.83 8.43 -1.40
CA LEU A 105 10.83 7.38 -1.55
C LEU A 105 9.56 8.00 -2.14
N SER A 106 9.29 7.70 -3.41
CA SER A 106 8.15 8.25 -4.13
C SER A 106 6.98 7.27 -4.10
N PHE A 107 5.88 7.69 -3.49
CA PHE A 107 4.61 6.95 -3.49
C PHE A 107 3.64 7.58 -4.50
N PRO A 108 2.75 6.78 -5.12
CA PRO A 108 1.75 7.32 -6.01
C PRO A 108 0.68 8.07 -5.22
N SER A 109 -0.06 8.94 -5.92
CA SER A 109 -1.36 9.44 -5.46
C SER A 109 -2.39 8.30 -5.51
N GLY A 110 -2.25 7.35 -4.59
CA GLY A 110 -2.96 6.06 -4.58
C GLY A 110 -4.11 5.97 -3.57
N THR A 111 -4.61 4.75 -3.36
CA THR A 111 -5.69 4.52 -2.40
C THR A 111 -5.16 4.48 -0.98
N LEU A 112 -5.96 4.94 0.00
CA LEU A 112 -5.58 5.01 1.41
C LEU A 112 -4.97 3.70 1.95
N GLY A 113 -5.51 2.54 1.55
CA GLY A 113 -5.07 1.25 2.06
C GLY A 113 -3.64 0.91 1.66
N ASP A 114 -3.28 1.22 0.42
CA ASP A 114 -1.94 0.98 -0.10
C ASP A 114 -0.90 1.75 0.72
N LEU A 115 -1.15 3.04 0.95
CA LEU A 115 -0.23 3.92 1.68
C LEU A 115 -0.14 3.56 3.16
N VAL A 116 -1.26 3.17 3.80
CA VAL A 116 -1.21 2.68 5.19
C VAL A 116 -0.37 1.41 5.30
N GLY A 117 -0.43 0.52 4.29
CA GLY A 117 0.41 -0.67 4.22
C GLY A 117 1.88 -0.39 3.90
N TRP A 118 2.20 0.67 3.14
CA TRP A 118 3.56 0.89 2.63
C TRP A 118 4.43 1.86 3.42
N VAL A 119 3.86 2.92 4.00
CA VAL A 119 4.63 3.94 4.75
C VAL A 119 5.48 3.35 5.89
N PRO A 120 5.03 2.34 6.65
CA PRO A 120 5.88 1.72 7.68
C PRO A 120 7.20 1.13 7.14
N TYR A 121 7.23 0.67 5.89
CA TYR A 121 8.47 0.15 5.28
C TYR A 121 9.45 1.27 4.90
N ALA A 122 8.98 2.51 4.70
CA ALA A 122 9.87 3.67 4.53
C ALA A 122 10.67 3.94 5.81
N GLU A 123 10.02 3.83 6.97
CA GLU A 123 10.72 4.00 8.25
C GLU A 123 11.70 2.85 8.50
N ARG A 124 11.27 1.60 8.26
CA ARG A 124 12.17 0.45 8.34
C ARG A 124 13.40 0.61 7.43
N PHE A 125 13.21 1.14 6.22
CA PHE A 125 14.31 1.44 5.29
C PHE A 125 15.25 2.52 5.83
N ARG A 126 14.70 3.61 6.37
CA ARG A 126 15.47 4.70 6.99
C ARG A 126 16.32 4.16 8.16
N GLU A 127 15.73 3.37 9.04
CA GLU A 127 16.42 2.77 10.19
C GLU A 127 17.51 1.78 9.77
N THR A 128 17.21 0.90 8.81
CA THR A 128 18.14 -0.14 8.31
C THR A 128 19.38 0.49 7.69
N TRP A 129 19.18 1.50 6.84
CA TRP A 129 20.26 2.10 6.05
C TRP A 129 20.83 3.39 6.65
N GLN A 130 20.23 3.91 7.72
CA GLN A 130 20.61 5.13 8.42
C GLN A 130 20.78 6.32 7.46
N CYS A 131 19.84 6.44 6.52
CA CYS A 131 19.78 7.50 5.52
C CYS A 131 18.77 8.60 5.91
N GLN A 132 18.79 9.71 5.20
CA GLN A 132 17.77 10.77 5.32
C GLN A 132 16.71 10.54 4.25
N VAL A 133 15.46 10.33 4.66
CA VAL A 133 14.39 9.92 3.74
C VAL A 133 13.36 11.03 3.57
N ASP A 134 13.17 11.44 2.32
CA ASP A 134 11.99 12.19 1.90
C ASP A 134 10.94 11.23 1.35
N CYS A 135 9.69 11.41 1.74
CA CYS A 135 8.54 10.67 1.20
C CYS A 135 7.60 11.62 0.47
N THR A 136 7.27 11.32 -0.79
CA THR A 136 6.25 12.10 -1.53
C THR A 136 4.92 11.36 -1.60
N MET A 137 3.83 12.01 -1.18
CA MET A 137 2.46 11.47 -1.19
C MET A 137 1.40 12.58 -1.11
N ALA A 138 0.11 12.22 -1.13
CA ALA A 138 -0.97 13.20 -1.01
C ALA A 138 -1.10 13.77 0.42
N GLN A 139 -1.47 15.06 0.53
CA GLN A 139 -1.56 15.78 1.81
C GLN A 139 -2.35 15.07 2.92
N PRO A 140 -3.54 14.46 2.66
CA PRO A 140 -4.28 13.79 3.73
C PRO A 140 -3.51 12.64 4.40
N ILE A 141 -2.59 12.01 3.67
CA ILE A 141 -1.76 10.91 4.17
C ILE A 141 -0.56 11.47 4.93
N ILE A 142 -0.01 12.61 4.49
CA ILE A 142 1.02 13.35 5.23
C ILE A 142 0.50 13.72 6.61
N ASP A 143 -0.70 14.31 6.67
CA ASP A 143 -1.33 14.75 7.93
C ASP A 143 -1.54 13.56 8.91
N LEU A 144 -1.72 12.35 8.37
CA LEU A 144 -1.89 11.12 9.14
C LEU A 144 -0.56 10.56 9.67
N PHE A 145 0.51 10.62 8.88
CA PHE A 145 1.77 9.92 9.17
C PHE A 145 2.90 10.79 9.70
N ALA A 146 2.92 12.09 9.40
CA ALA A 146 3.98 12.98 9.89
C ALA A 146 4.10 13.01 11.43
N PRO A 147 3.00 12.96 12.22
CA PRO A 147 3.10 12.84 13.68
C PRO A 147 3.61 11.47 14.16
N VAL A 148 3.44 10.42 13.34
CA VAL A 148 3.78 9.03 13.68
C VAL A 148 5.26 8.75 13.41
N TYR A 149 5.81 9.32 12.33
CA TYR A 149 7.19 9.12 11.90
C TYR A 149 7.93 10.46 11.77
N PRO A 150 8.33 11.10 12.89
CA PRO A 150 8.93 12.43 12.87
C PRO A 150 10.30 12.50 12.19
N ASP A 151 10.98 11.37 12.05
CA ASP A 151 12.29 11.28 11.38
C ASP A 151 12.19 11.12 9.85
N LEU A 152 10.99 10.83 9.33
CA LEU A 152 10.69 10.91 7.90
C LEU A 152 10.24 12.32 7.54
N ARG A 153 10.72 12.84 6.40
CA ARG A 153 10.25 14.13 5.88
C ARG A 153 9.20 13.91 4.81
N PHE A 154 7.99 14.43 5.03
CA PHE A 154 6.87 14.23 4.14
C PHE A 154 6.60 15.47 3.29
N PHE A 155 6.34 15.24 2.00
CA PHE A 155 6.05 16.31 1.05
C PHE A 155 4.92 15.90 0.10
N THR A 156 4.14 16.88 -0.35
CA THR A 156 3.38 16.68 -1.59
C THR A 156 4.36 16.65 -2.77
N PRO A 157 4.03 15.99 -3.90
CA PRO A 157 4.89 15.99 -5.09
C PRO A 157 5.32 17.41 -5.52
N ASP A 158 4.36 18.34 -5.56
CA ASP A 158 4.61 19.73 -5.96
C ASP A 158 5.50 20.46 -4.95
N ALA A 159 5.25 20.30 -3.64
CA ALA A 159 6.06 20.95 -2.61
C ALA A 159 7.50 20.42 -2.60
N TRP A 160 7.68 19.11 -2.81
CA TRP A 160 8.99 18.52 -2.97
C TRP A 160 9.72 19.13 -4.16
N GLN A 161 9.10 19.12 -5.35
CA GLN A 161 9.69 19.68 -6.58
C GLN A 161 10.05 21.18 -6.46
N GLN A 162 9.22 21.99 -5.79
CA GLN A 162 9.53 23.40 -5.55
C GLN A 162 10.72 23.56 -4.60
N GLY A 163 10.75 22.80 -3.50
CA GLY A 163 11.87 22.81 -2.55
C GLY A 163 13.18 22.28 -3.16
N ARG A 164 13.11 21.39 -4.16
CA ARG A 164 14.29 20.89 -4.88
C ARG A 164 15.08 21.95 -5.62
N GLN A 165 14.47 23.09 -5.98
CA GLN A 165 15.18 24.17 -6.66
C GLN A 165 16.30 24.78 -5.79
N THR A 166 16.23 24.60 -4.47
CA THR A 166 17.18 25.18 -3.51
C THR A 166 17.98 24.12 -2.73
N ALA A 167 17.70 22.82 -2.91
CA ALA A 167 18.32 21.72 -2.16
C ALA A 167 19.19 20.80 -3.04
N ALA A 168 20.12 20.04 -2.43
CA ALA A 168 20.99 19.09 -3.14
C ALA A 168 20.24 17.84 -3.62
N ALA A 169 20.43 17.41 -4.87
CA ALA A 169 19.67 16.32 -5.50
C ALA A 169 19.78 14.99 -4.75
N PRO A 170 18.71 14.15 -4.76
CA PRO A 170 18.76 12.88 -4.07
C PRO A 170 19.89 12.00 -4.62
N TYR A 171 20.55 11.29 -3.73
CA TYR A 171 21.55 10.28 -4.08
C TYR A 171 20.88 9.06 -4.73
N ALA A 172 19.73 8.65 -4.19
CA ALA A 172 18.94 7.52 -4.67
C ALA A 172 17.44 7.81 -4.60
N THR A 173 16.67 7.19 -5.51
CA THR A 173 15.21 7.27 -5.52
C THR A 173 14.60 5.89 -5.77
N TRP A 174 13.64 5.50 -4.93
CA TRP A 174 12.79 4.33 -5.14
C TRP A 174 11.32 4.72 -5.28
N ARG A 175 10.63 4.04 -6.20
CA ARG A 175 9.20 4.25 -6.48
C ARG A 175 8.42 3.05 -5.95
N ILE A 176 7.58 3.28 -4.95
CA ILE A 176 6.83 2.22 -4.27
C ILE A 176 5.41 2.21 -4.82
N GLY A 177 5.00 1.11 -5.42
CA GLY A 177 3.65 0.98 -5.97
C GLY A 177 3.28 -0.44 -6.37
N LEU A 178 2.10 -0.58 -6.95
CA LEU A 178 1.67 -1.82 -7.59
C LEU A 178 2.02 -1.77 -9.07
N PHE A 179 2.91 -2.65 -9.51
CA PHE A 179 3.27 -2.78 -10.92
C PHE A 179 2.60 -4.04 -11.49
N PHE A 180 1.62 -3.83 -12.37
CA PHE A 180 0.77 -4.88 -12.94
C PHE A 180 1.48 -5.62 -14.09
N GLN A 181 0.79 -6.59 -14.70
CA GLN A 181 1.29 -7.37 -15.84
C GLN A 181 2.56 -8.18 -15.53
N GLY A 182 2.76 -8.53 -14.25
CA GLY A 182 3.95 -9.26 -13.82
C GLY A 182 5.24 -8.50 -14.05
N ASP A 183 5.23 -7.16 -13.94
CA ASP A 183 6.45 -6.35 -14.02
C ASP A 183 7.48 -6.84 -12.98
N LEU A 184 8.66 -7.23 -13.44
CA LEU A 184 9.80 -7.69 -12.63
C LEU A 184 11.02 -6.75 -12.74
N ASP A 185 10.82 -5.56 -13.31
CA ASP A 185 11.83 -4.53 -13.42
C ASP A 185 11.67 -3.49 -12.30
N ARG A 186 10.42 -3.17 -11.93
CA ARG A 186 10.11 -2.18 -10.89
C ARG A 186 9.82 -2.78 -9.52
N GLN A 187 9.61 -4.09 -9.46
CA GLN A 187 9.46 -4.88 -8.24
C GLN A 187 10.18 -6.22 -8.42
N PRO A 188 10.76 -6.81 -7.35
CA PRO A 188 11.49 -8.07 -7.46
C PRO A 188 10.56 -9.29 -7.63
N PHE A 189 9.36 -9.22 -7.05
CA PHE A 189 8.33 -10.24 -7.15
C PHE A 189 7.02 -9.58 -7.57
N ASP A 190 6.18 -10.32 -8.29
CA ASP A 190 4.81 -9.91 -8.52
C ASP A 190 4.09 -9.71 -7.17
N PHE A 191 3.53 -8.52 -6.94
CA PHE A 191 2.87 -8.20 -5.68
C PHE A 191 1.74 -9.18 -5.33
N ARG A 192 1.12 -9.82 -6.33
CA ARG A 192 0.06 -10.82 -6.15
C ARG A 192 0.55 -12.09 -5.44
N ALA A 193 1.86 -12.38 -5.53
CA ALA A 193 2.46 -13.53 -4.86
C ALA A 193 2.85 -13.26 -3.41
N VAL A 194 3.09 -11.99 -3.04
CA VAL A 194 3.63 -11.59 -1.73
C VAL A 194 2.66 -10.76 -0.88
N GLY A 195 1.53 -10.35 -1.46
CA GLY A 195 0.52 -9.50 -0.81
C GLY A 195 0.75 -8.02 -1.10
N LEU A 196 -0.34 -7.23 -1.11
CA LEU A 196 -0.29 -5.86 -1.65
C LEU A 196 0.64 -4.93 -0.88
N HIS A 197 0.81 -5.17 0.43
CA HIS A 197 1.51 -4.27 1.33
C HIS A 197 2.98 -4.67 1.47
N ARG A 198 3.27 -5.99 1.51
CA ARG A 198 4.63 -6.53 1.67
C ARG A 198 5.52 -6.31 0.46
N THR A 199 4.93 -6.08 -0.71
CA THR A 199 5.68 -5.69 -1.92
C THR A 199 6.56 -4.45 -1.67
N ALA A 200 6.15 -3.51 -0.81
CA ALA A 200 6.96 -2.35 -0.47
C ALA A 200 8.27 -2.74 0.24
N GLY A 201 8.22 -3.68 1.19
CA GLY A 201 9.42 -4.21 1.85
C GLY A 201 10.36 -4.89 0.84
N HIS A 202 9.80 -5.66 -0.08
CA HIS A 202 10.58 -6.29 -1.16
C HIS A 202 11.19 -5.27 -2.13
N ILE A 203 10.44 -4.25 -2.57
CA ILE A 203 10.96 -3.17 -3.42
C ILE A 203 12.10 -2.42 -2.74
N LEU A 204 12.02 -2.22 -1.41
CA LEU A 204 13.02 -1.50 -0.63
C LEU A 204 14.16 -2.37 -0.10
N GLY A 205 14.12 -3.69 -0.32
CA GLY A 205 15.14 -4.62 0.15
C GLY A 205 15.25 -4.69 1.68
N VAL A 206 14.12 -4.55 2.38
CA VAL A 206 14.04 -4.68 3.84
C VAL A 206 13.19 -5.90 4.23
N ASP A 207 13.19 -6.26 5.51
CA ASP A 207 12.30 -7.31 6.04
C ASP A 207 10.85 -7.05 5.56
N PRO A 208 10.21 -8.00 4.84
CA PRO A 208 8.86 -7.86 4.31
C PRO A 208 7.77 -8.23 5.33
N THR A 209 8.15 -8.53 6.58
CA THR A 209 7.20 -8.81 7.66
C THR A 209 6.27 -7.61 7.84
N GLU A 210 4.98 -7.90 7.87
CA GLU A 210 3.91 -6.93 8.01
C GLU A 210 4.08 -6.03 9.26
N ILE A 211 3.80 -4.73 9.12
CA ILE A 211 3.97 -3.74 10.19
C ILE A 211 2.65 -3.01 10.43
N VAL A 212 2.10 -3.10 11.64
CA VAL A 212 0.93 -2.32 12.05
C VAL A 212 1.40 -0.91 12.47
N PRO A 213 1.11 0.17 11.70
CA PRO A 213 1.39 1.52 12.18
C PRO A 213 0.50 1.86 13.38
N ASP A 214 0.98 2.70 14.29
CA ASP A 214 0.14 3.27 15.34
C ASP A 214 -0.49 4.58 14.86
N LEU A 215 -1.70 4.51 14.32
CA LEU A 215 -2.43 5.66 13.76
C LEU A 215 -3.42 6.27 14.76
N ARG A 216 -3.42 5.79 16.00
CA ARG A 216 -4.29 6.32 17.06
C ARG A 216 -3.94 7.79 17.31
N GLN A 217 -4.98 8.59 17.49
CA GLN A 217 -4.87 10.02 17.77
C GLN A 217 -4.76 10.30 19.27
N HIS A 218 -5.00 9.28 20.11
CA HIS A 218 -5.06 9.42 21.57
C HIS A 218 -6.03 10.51 22.03
N SER A 219 -7.13 10.64 21.29
CA SER A 219 -8.16 11.63 21.52
C SER A 219 -9.10 11.22 22.66
N LYS A 220 -9.83 12.18 23.22
CA LYS A 220 -10.88 11.86 24.19
C LYS A 220 -12.07 11.23 23.49
N ARG A 221 -12.57 10.12 24.03
CA ARG A 221 -13.80 9.47 23.57
C ARG A 221 -14.99 10.43 23.60
N GLN A 222 -15.65 10.61 22.45
CA GLN A 222 -16.80 11.51 22.30
C GLN A 222 -18.16 10.80 22.44
N ILE A 223 -18.24 9.54 22.00
CA ILE A 223 -19.47 8.74 22.04
C ILE A 223 -19.41 7.82 23.26
N ALA A 224 -20.33 8.00 24.22
CA ALA A 224 -20.35 7.24 25.45
C ALA A 224 -20.81 5.79 25.24
N GLU A 225 -21.83 5.56 24.41
CA GLU A 225 -22.38 4.23 24.13
C GLU A 225 -21.36 3.34 23.40
N PRO A 226 -21.43 2.01 23.52
CA PRO A 226 -20.65 1.12 22.67
C PRO A 226 -21.11 1.24 21.20
N TYR A 227 -20.14 1.30 20.29
CA TYR A 227 -20.43 1.45 18.87
C TYR A 227 -19.46 0.68 17.98
N VAL A 228 -19.92 0.40 16.76
CA VAL A 228 -19.19 -0.28 15.69
C VAL A 228 -19.15 0.63 14.48
N CYS A 229 -17.98 0.78 13.88
CA CYS A 229 -17.84 1.49 12.62
C CYS A 229 -17.91 0.51 11.45
N ILE A 230 -18.58 0.91 10.37
CA ILE A 230 -18.67 0.16 9.13
C ILE A 230 -18.21 1.00 7.93
N ALA A 231 -17.60 0.34 6.94
CA ALA A 231 -17.33 0.92 5.63
C ALA A 231 -17.88 0.00 4.53
N THR A 232 -18.74 0.57 3.70
CA THR A 232 -19.53 -0.14 2.70
C THR A 232 -19.17 0.25 1.27
N GLN A 233 -18.35 1.28 1.09
CA GLN A 233 -17.97 1.81 -0.22
C GLN A 233 -16.55 1.39 -0.62
N SER A 234 -16.32 1.27 -1.93
CA SER A 234 -15.02 0.95 -2.52
C SER A 234 -14.89 1.44 -3.97
N THR A 235 -13.72 1.26 -4.57
CA THR A 235 -13.36 1.82 -5.89
C THR A 235 -13.80 0.97 -7.08
N SER A 236 -14.14 -0.31 -6.87
CA SER A 236 -14.63 -1.24 -7.90
C SER A 236 -15.76 -2.09 -7.33
N GLN A 237 -16.78 -2.41 -8.13
CA GLN A 237 -17.92 -3.21 -7.69
C GLN A 237 -17.52 -4.59 -7.15
N ALA A 238 -16.40 -5.14 -7.62
CA ALA A 238 -15.90 -6.44 -7.17
C ALA A 238 -15.49 -6.45 -5.69
N LYS A 239 -15.09 -5.29 -5.14
CA LYS A 239 -14.72 -5.14 -3.73
C LYS A 239 -15.92 -4.98 -2.81
N PHE A 240 -17.11 -4.68 -3.34
CA PHE A 240 -18.33 -4.55 -2.54
C PHE A 240 -18.79 -5.90 -2.01
N TRP A 241 -19.48 -5.87 -0.87
CA TRP A 241 -20.24 -7.02 -0.41
C TRP A 241 -21.56 -7.10 -1.18
N ASN A 242 -21.57 -7.84 -2.29
CA ASN A 242 -22.70 -7.91 -3.23
C ASN A 242 -23.85 -8.83 -2.76
N ASN A 243 -23.87 -9.26 -1.50
CA ASN A 243 -25.00 -10.03 -0.97
C ASN A 243 -26.21 -9.12 -0.76
N GLY A 244 -27.40 -9.57 -1.18
CA GLY A 244 -28.60 -8.73 -1.23
C GLY A 244 -29.13 -8.27 0.13
N THR A 245 -28.90 -9.02 1.21
CA THR A 245 -29.41 -8.72 2.56
C THR A 245 -28.32 -8.58 3.61
N GLY A 246 -27.07 -8.88 3.26
CA GLY A 246 -25.95 -9.03 4.19
C GLY A 246 -25.76 -7.86 5.16
N TRP A 247 -25.64 -6.63 4.64
CA TRP A 247 -25.47 -5.45 5.50
C TRP A 247 -26.66 -5.21 6.43
N HIS A 248 -27.89 -5.40 5.95
CA HIS A 248 -29.09 -5.23 6.77
C HIS A 248 -29.13 -6.23 7.93
N GLU A 249 -28.89 -7.52 7.65
CA GLU A 249 -28.84 -8.56 8.69
C GLU A 249 -27.77 -8.27 9.75
N VAL A 250 -26.58 -7.82 9.33
CA VAL A 250 -25.49 -7.48 10.24
C VAL A 250 -25.82 -6.26 11.10
N ILE A 251 -26.39 -5.21 10.52
CA ILE A 251 -26.76 -3.98 11.24
C ILE A 251 -27.84 -4.29 12.29
N ASP A 252 -28.87 -5.03 11.91
CA ASP A 252 -29.96 -5.41 12.83
C ASP A 252 -29.43 -6.27 13.98
N PHE A 253 -28.53 -7.23 13.67
CA PHE A 253 -27.87 -8.01 14.70
C PHE A 253 -27.05 -7.15 15.67
N LEU A 254 -26.21 -6.24 15.17
CA LEU A 254 -25.37 -5.37 16.00
C LEU A 254 -26.22 -4.48 16.93
N LYS A 255 -27.32 -3.91 16.41
CA LYS A 255 -28.26 -3.13 17.21
C LYS A 255 -28.94 -3.97 18.29
N ALA A 256 -29.34 -5.20 17.97
CA ALA A 256 -29.89 -6.13 18.95
C ALA A 256 -28.87 -6.53 20.04
N GLN A 257 -27.56 -6.41 19.77
CA GLN A 257 -26.49 -6.56 20.76
C GLN A 257 -26.17 -5.25 21.52
N GLY A 258 -26.92 -4.17 21.29
CA GLY A 258 -26.75 -2.89 21.99
C GLY A 258 -25.69 -1.96 21.40
N TYR A 259 -25.16 -2.25 20.21
CA TYR A 259 -24.22 -1.35 19.53
C TYR A 259 -24.93 -0.28 18.71
N ARG A 260 -24.43 0.95 18.77
CA ARG A 260 -24.61 1.93 17.68
C ARG A 260 -23.80 1.49 16.46
N VAL A 261 -24.30 1.76 15.25
CA VAL A 261 -23.66 1.34 14.00
C VAL A 261 -23.44 2.54 13.10
N LEU A 262 -22.18 2.94 12.89
CA LEU A 262 -21.80 4.19 12.24
C LEU A 262 -21.15 3.90 10.89
N CYS A 263 -21.74 4.40 9.80
CA CYS A 263 -21.14 4.32 8.48
C CYS A 263 -20.17 5.48 8.27
N ILE A 264 -18.88 5.18 8.10
CA ILE A 264 -17.81 6.20 8.06
C ILE A 264 -17.20 6.39 6.66
N ASP A 265 -17.89 5.88 5.63
CA ASP A 265 -17.47 6.01 4.23
C ASP A 265 -17.29 7.48 3.82
N LYS A 266 -16.37 7.75 2.90
CA LYS A 266 -16.20 9.11 2.35
C LYS A 266 -17.47 9.60 1.66
N GLU A 267 -18.07 8.75 0.85
CA GLU A 267 -19.24 9.07 0.04
C GLU A 267 -20.46 8.30 0.54
N ARG A 268 -21.63 8.95 0.56
CA ARG A 268 -22.90 8.29 0.89
C ARG A 268 -23.35 7.31 -0.18
N VAL A 269 -23.00 7.59 -1.43
CA VAL A 269 -23.46 6.87 -2.61
C VAL A 269 -22.31 6.77 -3.60
N VAL A 270 -21.90 5.56 -3.96
CA VAL A 270 -20.88 5.30 -4.99
C VAL A 270 -21.43 4.30 -6.00
N GLY A 271 -21.17 4.55 -7.28
CA GLY A 271 -21.64 3.69 -8.35
C GLY A 271 -21.23 4.19 -9.72
N ARG A 272 -21.58 3.40 -10.73
CA ARG A 272 -21.39 3.73 -12.14
C ARG A 272 -22.54 3.16 -12.94
N GLY A 273 -22.92 3.82 -14.03
CA GLY A 273 -24.01 3.36 -14.88
C GLY A 273 -25.31 3.20 -14.08
N TYR A 274 -25.86 1.98 -14.05
CA TYR A 274 -27.10 1.66 -13.36
C TYR A 274 -26.90 1.01 -11.97
N VAL A 275 -25.66 0.71 -11.56
CA VAL A 275 -25.36 0.11 -10.26
C VAL A 275 -24.89 1.19 -9.30
N TRP A 276 -25.63 1.36 -8.21
CA TRP A 276 -25.37 2.38 -7.20
C TRP A 276 -25.51 1.79 -5.81
N ASN A 277 -24.44 1.89 -5.02
CA ASN A 277 -24.34 1.39 -3.66
C ASN A 277 -24.53 2.58 -2.71
N LYS A 278 -25.49 2.47 -1.79
CA LYS A 278 -25.84 3.53 -0.84
C LYS A 278 -25.43 3.09 0.56
N ILE A 279 -25.18 4.06 1.44
CA ILE A 279 -25.17 3.82 2.89
C ILE A 279 -26.36 2.92 3.28
N PRO A 280 -26.13 1.81 4.00
CA PRO A 280 -27.21 0.87 4.31
C PRO A 280 -28.20 1.47 5.30
N HIS A 281 -29.50 1.21 5.05
CA HIS A 281 -30.56 1.62 5.97
C HIS A 281 -30.30 1.06 7.37
N GLY A 282 -30.47 1.92 8.38
CA GLY A 282 -30.25 1.60 9.79
C GLY A 282 -28.86 1.99 10.30
N ALA A 283 -27.86 2.20 9.45
CA ALA A 283 -26.59 2.79 9.89
C ALA A 283 -26.75 4.31 10.13
N GLU A 284 -26.08 4.81 11.16
CA GLU A 284 -25.94 6.25 11.40
C GLU A 284 -25.00 6.86 10.36
N ASP A 285 -25.33 8.06 9.90
CA ASP A 285 -24.62 8.74 8.83
C ASP A 285 -23.44 9.54 9.38
N PHE A 286 -22.26 8.90 9.38
CA PHE A 286 -20.97 9.52 9.69
C PHE A 286 -20.12 9.67 8.44
N THR A 287 -20.77 9.68 7.27
CA THR A 287 -20.08 9.79 5.99
C THR A 287 -19.53 11.19 5.76
N GLY A 288 -18.71 11.33 4.72
CA GLY A 288 -18.18 12.62 4.28
C GLY A 288 -16.67 12.61 4.09
N ASN A 289 -16.18 13.57 3.31
CA ASN A 289 -14.76 13.79 3.07
C ASN A 289 -14.12 14.58 4.22
N LEU A 290 -14.07 13.96 5.40
CA LEU A 290 -13.43 14.53 6.59
C LEU A 290 -11.93 14.14 6.64
N PRO A 291 -11.10 14.91 7.38
CA PRO A 291 -9.71 14.54 7.63
C PRO A 291 -9.56 13.11 8.18
N LEU A 292 -8.51 12.40 7.75
CA LEU A 292 -8.27 11.03 8.18
C LEU A 292 -7.99 10.92 9.69
N ALA A 293 -7.39 11.96 10.28
CA ALA A 293 -7.20 12.06 11.72
C ALA A 293 -8.55 12.02 12.48
N GLU A 294 -9.59 12.68 11.99
CA GLU A 294 -10.93 12.61 12.61
C GLU A 294 -11.54 11.20 12.49
N ARG A 295 -11.29 10.51 11.37
CA ARG A 295 -11.70 9.11 11.20
C ARG A 295 -10.95 8.20 12.16
N ALA A 296 -9.64 8.40 12.35
CA ALA A 296 -8.84 7.64 13.29
C ALA A 296 -9.27 7.89 14.76
N ALA A 297 -9.55 9.15 15.12
CA ALA A 297 -10.07 9.52 16.43
C ALA A 297 -11.44 8.88 16.74
N LEU A 298 -12.29 8.68 15.73
CA LEU A 298 -13.52 7.91 15.89
C LEU A 298 -13.24 6.39 15.97
N LEU A 299 -12.35 5.87 15.14
CA LEU A 299 -12.07 4.43 15.09
C LEU A 299 -11.40 3.91 16.37
N GLU A 300 -10.46 4.64 16.95
CA GLU A 300 -9.69 4.18 18.12
C GLU A 300 -10.56 3.88 19.36
N HIS A 301 -11.77 4.43 19.45
CA HIS A 301 -12.73 4.17 20.53
C HIS A 301 -13.87 3.23 20.13
N ALA A 302 -13.93 2.79 18.87
CA ALA A 302 -14.93 1.84 18.41
C ALA A 302 -14.69 0.47 19.05
N ALA A 303 -15.76 -0.30 19.25
CA ALA A 303 -15.63 -1.67 19.73
C ALA A 303 -14.83 -2.51 18.72
N PHE A 304 -15.20 -2.43 17.45
CA PHE A 304 -14.49 -3.06 16.34
C PHE A 304 -14.98 -2.42 15.05
N PHE A 305 -14.36 -2.80 13.94
CA PHE A 305 -14.69 -2.31 12.61
C PHE A 305 -15.11 -3.44 11.68
N ILE A 306 -16.04 -3.16 10.77
CA ILE A 306 -16.44 -4.08 9.69
C ILE A 306 -16.27 -3.38 8.35
N GLY A 307 -15.45 -3.94 7.46
CA GLY A 307 -15.20 -3.30 6.17
C GLY A 307 -14.84 -4.28 5.07
N LEU A 308 -14.47 -3.69 3.94
CA LEU A 308 -14.13 -4.36 2.69
C LEU A 308 -12.61 -4.47 2.51
N GLY A 309 -12.15 -5.01 1.39
CA GLY A 309 -10.76 -4.84 0.92
C GLY A 309 -10.45 -3.41 0.43
N SER A 310 -10.76 -2.40 1.25
CA SER A 310 -10.62 -0.97 0.97
C SER A 310 -9.86 -0.24 2.09
N GLY A 311 -9.47 1.01 1.85
CA GLY A 311 -8.54 1.74 2.72
C GLY A 311 -9.01 1.96 4.16
N LEU A 312 -10.31 2.03 4.43
CA LEU A 312 -10.82 2.20 5.80
C LEU A 312 -10.55 0.98 6.70
N SER A 313 -10.46 -0.22 6.12
CA SER A 313 -10.03 -1.41 6.87
C SER A 313 -8.59 -1.30 7.35
N TRP A 314 -7.70 -0.72 6.52
CA TRP A 314 -6.31 -0.45 6.88
C TRP A 314 -6.19 0.63 7.95
N LEU A 315 -6.99 1.70 7.84
CA LEU A 315 -7.02 2.74 8.86
C LEU A 315 -7.49 2.18 10.21
N ALA A 316 -8.55 1.38 10.21
CA ALA A 316 -9.04 0.71 11.43
C ALA A 316 -7.99 -0.24 12.03
N TRP A 317 -7.27 -0.98 11.17
CA TRP A 317 -6.16 -1.83 11.60
C TRP A 317 -5.03 -1.03 12.24
N GLY A 318 -4.63 0.11 11.64
CA GLY A 318 -3.65 1.03 12.22
C GLY A 318 -4.14 1.73 13.51
N CYS A 319 -5.46 1.80 13.74
CA CYS A 319 -6.02 2.25 15.01
C CYS A 319 -6.01 1.16 16.10
N ARG A 320 -5.46 -0.03 15.81
CA ARG A 320 -5.31 -1.17 16.73
C ARG A 320 -6.63 -1.64 17.36
N ILE A 321 -7.67 -1.69 16.53
CA ILE A 321 -8.96 -2.29 16.88
C ILE A 321 -9.20 -3.57 16.08
N PRO A 322 -10.06 -4.50 16.54
CA PRO A 322 -10.43 -5.67 15.77
C PRO A 322 -11.11 -5.28 14.45
N VAL A 323 -10.67 -5.90 13.34
CA VAL A 323 -11.20 -5.63 11.99
C VAL A 323 -11.80 -6.89 11.38
N VAL A 324 -13.11 -6.89 11.18
CA VAL A 324 -13.84 -7.90 10.41
C VAL A 324 -13.79 -7.52 8.93
N LEU A 325 -12.98 -8.23 8.15
CA LEU A 325 -12.72 -7.91 6.74
C LEU A 325 -13.48 -8.85 5.80
N ILE A 326 -14.48 -8.32 5.11
CA ILE A 326 -15.31 -9.02 4.14
C ILE A 326 -14.73 -8.86 2.73
N SER A 327 -14.20 -9.94 2.17
CA SER A 327 -13.73 -9.96 0.77
C SER A 327 -13.71 -11.38 0.23
N GLY A 328 -14.30 -11.57 -0.96
CA GLY A 328 -14.08 -12.79 -1.75
C GLY A 328 -13.27 -12.54 -3.02
N PHE A 329 -13.08 -11.26 -3.37
CA PHE A 329 -12.37 -10.84 -4.56
C PHE A 329 -10.85 -11.06 -4.45
N SER A 330 -10.33 -10.87 -3.24
CA SER A 330 -8.95 -11.13 -2.86
C SER A 330 -8.85 -12.32 -1.91
N LEU A 331 -7.69 -12.98 -1.90
CA LEU A 331 -7.33 -14.04 -0.97
C LEU A 331 -6.91 -13.45 0.39
N PRO A 332 -6.98 -14.23 1.49
CA PRO A 332 -6.61 -13.75 2.83
C PRO A 332 -5.19 -13.19 2.97
N GLY A 333 -4.24 -13.62 2.13
CA GLY A 333 -2.85 -13.12 2.13
C GLY A 333 -2.64 -11.81 1.36
N SER A 334 -3.67 -11.30 0.69
CA SER A 334 -3.61 -10.02 -0.03
C SER A 334 -3.45 -8.86 0.95
N GLU A 335 -4.36 -8.79 1.92
CA GLU A 335 -4.42 -7.75 2.95
C GLU A 335 -3.65 -8.11 4.22
N PHE A 336 -3.85 -7.33 5.27
CA PHE A 336 -3.31 -7.60 6.59
C PHE A 336 -3.95 -8.81 7.26
N TYR A 337 -3.19 -9.47 8.15
CA TYR A 337 -3.76 -10.54 8.96
C TYR A 337 -4.81 -10.00 9.93
N THR A 338 -5.97 -10.66 9.93
CA THR A 338 -6.98 -10.55 10.98
C THR A 338 -7.63 -11.92 11.18
N PRO A 339 -7.82 -12.38 12.44
CA PRO A 339 -8.56 -13.61 12.71
C PRO A 339 -10.05 -13.48 12.32
N TRP A 340 -10.50 -12.28 11.98
CA TRP A 340 -11.87 -11.95 11.62
C TRP A 340 -12.09 -11.78 10.11
N ARG A 341 -11.17 -12.30 9.28
CA ARG A 341 -11.30 -12.36 7.82
C ARG A 341 -12.51 -13.23 7.43
N VAL A 342 -13.40 -12.69 6.59
CA VAL A 342 -14.58 -13.40 6.06
C VAL A 342 -14.45 -13.62 4.55
N ILE A 343 -14.33 -14.88 4.14
CA ILE A 343 -14.28 -15.33 2.74
C ILE A 343 -15.16 -16.58 2.56
N ASN A 344 -15.69 -16.79 1.35
CA ASN A 344 -16.33 -18.06 0.99
C ASN A 344 -15.51 -18.73 -0.14
N THR A 345 -15.00 -19.93 0.14
CA THR A 345 -14.11 -20.68 -0.76
C THR A 345 -14.83 -21.70 -1.66
N HIS A 346 -16.16 -21.81 -1.57
CA HIS A 346 -16.96 -22.76 -2.36
C HIS A 346 -17.40 -22.21 -3.73
N VAL A 347 -17.10 -20.94 -4.01
CA VAL A 347 -17.42 -20.23 -5.25
C VAL A 347 -16.17 -19.54 -5.80
N CYS A 348 -16.25 -18.91 -6.97
CA CYS A 348 -15.16 -18.07 -7.48
C CYS A 348 -14.66 -17.10 -6.41
N ASN A 349 -13.36 -17.04 -6.22
CA ASN A 349 -12.70 -16.13 -5.29
C ASN A 349 -11.29 -15.79 -5.82
N GLY A 350 -10.61 -14.84 -5.17
CA GLY A 350 -9.21 -14.51 -5.46
C GLY A 350 -8.96 -14.09 -6.92
N CYS A 351 -9.86 -13.28 -7.49
CA CYS A 351 -9.64 -12.72 -8.83
C CYS A 351 -8.47 -11.74 -8.84
N TRP A 352 -8.27 -10.98 -7.75
CA TRP A 352 -7.19 -10.01 -7.58
C TRP A 352 -5.80 -10.64 -7.62
N ASP A 353 -5.65 -11.79 -6.94
CA ASP A 353 -4.37 -12.44 -6.69
C ASP A 353 -3.97 -13.43 -7.78
N ASP A 354 -4.84 -13.69 -8.75
CA ASP A 354 -4.54 -14.64 -9.83
C ASP A 354 -3.59 -13.99 -10.85
N PRO A 355 -2.33 -14.45 -10.97
CA PRO A 355 -1.36 -13.82 -11.86
C PRO A 355 -1.72 -13.96 -13.34
N ARG A 356 -2.67 -14.84 -13.67
CA ARG A 356 -3.17 -15.04 -15.04
C ARG A 356 -4.22 -14.00 -15.45
N LEU A 357 -4.64 -13.13 -14.53
CA LEU A 357 -5.69 -12.14 -14.74
C LEU A 357 -5.12 -10.74 -14.50
N ASP A 358 -5.41 -9.83 -15.42
CA ASP A 358 -5.02 -8.42 -15.27
C ASP A 358 -6.20 -7.57 -14.82
N PHE A 359 -5.97 -6.80 -13.75
CA PHE A 359 -6.97 -5.87 -13.23
C PHE A 359 -7.16 -4.68 -14.19
N ASP A 360 -8.40 -4.48 -14.64
CA ASP A 360 -8.75 -3.34 -15.47
C ASP A 360 -9.18 -2.15 -14.60
N HIS A 361 -8.30 -1.15 -14.51
CA HIS A 361 -8.52 0.08 -13.74
C HIS A 361 -9.65 0.95 -14.31
N GLN A 362 -10.02 0.77 -15.58
CA GLN A 362 -11.07 1.54 -16.25
C GLN A 362 -12.43 0.86 -16.15
N ASP A 363 -12.47 -0.43 -15.81
CA ASP A 363 -13.69 -1.22 -15.66
C ASP A 363 -14.16 -1.29 -14.20
N TYR A 364 -15.08 -0.39 -13.83
CA TYR A 364 -15.72 -0.44 -12.52
C TYR A 364 -16.41 -1.78 -12.23
N PHE A 365 -16.86 -2.47 -13.29
CA PHE A 365 -17.57 -3.74 -13.21
C PHE A 365 -16.67 -4.96 -13.39
N TRP A 366 -15.36 -4.82 -13.22
CA TRP A 366 -14.39 -5.88 -13.42
C TRP A 366 -14.76 -7.17 -12.68
N CYS A 367 -14.93 -8.26 -13.42
CA CYS A 367 -15.19 -9.60 -12.91
C CYS A 367 -14.69 -10.59 -13.97
N PRO A 368 -13.37 -10.82 -14.07
CA PRO A 368 -12.72 -11.33 -15.27
C PRO A 368 -13.22 -12.71 -15.69
N ARG A 369 -13.70 -13.52 -14.74
CA ARG A 369 -14.19 -14.87 -15.00
C ARG A 369 -15.70 -14.93 -15.32
N HIS A 370 -16.50 -13.97 -14.84
CA HIS A 370 -17.97 -14.11 -14.80
C HIS A 370 -18.76 -12.83 -15.11
N LYS A 371 -18.11 -11.79 -15.65
CA LYS A 371 -18.78 -10.53 -16.04
C LYS A 371 -19.91 -10.80 -17.04
N GLY A 372 -21.09 -10.22 -16.79
CA GLY A 372 -22.25 -10.37 -17.67
C GLY A 372 -22.97 -11.73 -17.57
N THR A 373 -22.68 -12.53 -16.55
CA THR A 373 -23.31 -13.84 -16.32
C THR A 373 -24.08 -13.85 -15.00
N ASP A 374 -24.93 -14.86 -14.78
CA ASP A 374 -25.65 -15.07 -13.52
C ASP A 374 -24.72 -15.29 -12.31
N ARG A 375 -23.43 -15.55 -12.56
CA ARG A 375 -22.38 -15.78 -11.56
C ARG A 375 -21.54 -14.53 -11.25
N GLN A 376 -21.86 -13.39 -11.85
CA GLN A 376 -21.15 -12.14 -11.58
C GLN A 376 -21.17 -11.82 -10.08
N TYR A 377 -19.98 -11.50 -9.54
CA TYR A 377 -19.73 -11.24 -8.12
C TYR A 377 -20.16 -12.35 -7.14
N GLU A 378 -20.22 -13.61 -7.59
CA GLU A 378 -20.52 -14.73 -6.69
C GLU A 378 -19.56 -14.78 -5.48
N CYS A 379 -18.33 -14.32 -5.67
CA CYS A 379 -17.29 -14.20 -4.65
C CYS A 379 -17.75 -13.47 -3.37
N THR A 380 -18.63 -12.47 -3.48
CA THR A 380 -19.17 -11.77 -2.32
C THR A 380 -20.68 -11.94 -2.14
N ARG A 381 -21.44 -12.31 -3.19
CA ARG A 381 -22.86 -12.68 -3.05
C ARG A 381 -23.08 -13.87 -2.14
N PHE A 382 -22.17 -14.86 -2.17
CA PHE A 382 -22.29 -16.07 -1.34
C PHE A 382 -21.66 -15.95 0.04
N ILE A 383 -21.12 -14.78 0.40
CA ILE A 383 -20.83 -14.47 1.80
C ILE A 383 -22.15 -13.99 2.41
N THR A 384 -22.78 -14.83 3.25
CA THR A 384 -24.11 -14.54 3.81
C THR A 384 -24.02 -13.71 5.09
N GLY A 385 -25.10 -13.00 5.45
CA GLY A 385 -25.15 -12.31 6.75
C GLY A 385 -24.98 -13.27 7.92
N LYS A 386 -25.57 -14.47 7.86
CA LYS A 386 -25.32 -15.56 8.83
C LYS A 386 -23.83 -15.89 9.01
N GLN A 387 -23.05 -15.93 7.92
CA GLN A 387 -21.61 -16.19 8.01
C GLN A 387 -20.91 -15.06 8.78
N VAL A 388 -21.13 -13.80 8.38
CA VAL A 388 -20.52 -12.63 9.04
C VAL A 388 -20.93 -12.54 10.52
N ILE A 389 -22.22 -12.71 10.82
CA ILE A 389 -22.74 -12.74 12.19
C ILE A 389 -22.08 -13.86 13.01
N GLY A 390 -21.75 -15.00 12.41
CA GLY A 390 -20.97 -16.06 13.07
C GLY A 390 -19.58 -15.59 13.52
N HIS A 391 -18.87 -14.81 12.71
CA HIS A 391 -17.61 -14.18 13.12
C HIS A 391 -17.83 -13.14 14.23
N LEU A 392 -18.86 -12.30 14.10
CA LEU A 392 -19.21 -11.28 15.10
C LEU A 392 -19.55 -11.89 16.46
N ARG A 393 -20.33 -12.97 16.51
CA ARG A 393 -20.64 -13.67 17.76
C ARG A 393 -19.38 -14.17 18.47
N ARG A 394 -18.42 -14.72 17.72
CA ARG A 394 -17.13 -15.17 18.28
C ARG A 394 -16.32 -13.99 18.82
N LEU A 395 -16.19 -12.91 18.03
CA LEU A 395 -15.49 -11.69 18.44
C LEU A 395 -16.10 -11.08 19.70
N ILE A 396 -17.42 -10.87 19.72
CA ILE A 396 -18.13 -10.31 20.88
C ILE A 396 -17.96 -11.21 22.10
N ALA A 397 -18.15 -12.53 21.96
CA ALA A 397 -18.00 -13.47 23.07
C ALA A 397 -16.58 -13.45 23.68
N LEU A 398 -15.54 -13.38 22.86
CA LEU A 398 -14.15 -13.28 23.33
C LEU A 398 -13.89 -12.00 24.11
N ARG A 399 -14.43 -10.88 23.65
CA ARG A 399 -14.26 -9.59 24.34
C ARG A 399 -15.07 -9.47 25.62
N SER A 400 -16.19 -10.18 25.70
CA SER A 400 -17.00 -10.27 26.91
C SER A 400 -16.51 -11.32 27.91
N ASN A 401 -15.45 -12.09 27.61
CA ASN A 401 -14.93 -13.12 28.52
C ASN A 401 -14.22 -12.48 29.73
N PRO A 402 -14.81 -12.52 30.93
CA PRO A 402 -14.27 -11.83 32.11
C PRO A 402 -13.02 -12.51 32.71
N PHE A 403 -12.67 -13.71 32.23
CA PHE A 403 -11.57 -14.50 32.78
C PHE A 403 -10.29 -14.46 31.95
N GLY A 404 -10.27 -13.75 30.81
CA GLY A 404 -9.08 -13.67 29.95
C GLY A 404 -8.57 -15.03 29.43
N ILE A 405 -9.41 -16.07 29.45
CA ILE A 405 -9.00 -17.44 29.09
C ILE A 405 -8.76 -17.51 27.58
N THR A 406 -7.49 -17.50 27.20
CA THR A 406 -7.00 -17.89 25.87
C THR A 406 -7.05 -19.41 25.75
N THR A 407 -8.20 -19.97 25.37
CA THR A 407 -8.22 -21.37 24.93
C THR A 407 -7.45 -21.48 23.62
N THR A 408 -6.61 -22.50 23.45
CA THR A 408 -5.84 -22.78 22.23
C THR A 408 -6.67 -22.92 20.95
N ALA A 409 -7.99 -23.00 21.05
CA ALA A 409 -8.94 -23.07 19.94
C ALA A 409 -9.52 -21.71 19.48
N LEU A 410 -9.31 -20.62 20.24
CA LEU A 410 -9.87 -19.30 19.94
C LEU A 410 -8.73 -18.28 19.74
N ALA A 411 -8.70 -17.64 18.57
CA ALA A 411 -7.72 -16.60 18.27
C ALA A 411 -7.82 -15.43 19.26
N ASN A 412 -6.70 -14.80 19.60
CA ASN A 412 -6.73 -13.57 20.39
C ASN A 412 -7.50 -12.49 19.57
N PRO A 413 -8.51 -11.81 20.15
CA PRO A 413 -9.33 -10.85 19.41
C PRO A 413 -8.56 -9.65 18.87
N ASP A 414 -7.45 -9.32 19.51
CA ASP A 414 -6.52 -8.25 19.16
C ASP A 414 -5.23 -8.81 18.53
N GLN A 415 -5.26 -10.07 18.05
CA GLN A 415 -4.11 -10.66 17.38
C GLN A 415 -3.87 -9.99 16.03
N HIS A 416 -2.74 -9.30 15.93
CA HIS A 416 -2.13 -8.90 14.67
C HIS A 416 -1.06 -9.94 14.28
N ALA A 417 -0.68 -10.01 13.00
CA ALA A 417 0.47 -10.84 12.60
C ALA A 417 1.70 -10.42 13.43
N ALA A 418 2.49 -11.42 13.85
CA ALA A 418 3.69 -11.22 14.67
C ALA A 418 4.81 -10.55 13.86
#